data_AF-A0A945UCS8-F1
#
_entry.id   AF-A0A945UCS8-F1
#
_cell.length_a   1.000
_cell.length_b   1.000
_cell.length_c   1.000
_cell.angle_alpha   90.00
_cell.angle_beta   90.00
_cell.angle_gamma   90.00
#
_symmetry.space_group_name_H-M   'P 1'
#
loop_
_entity.id
_entity.type
_entity.pdbx_description
1 polymer ?
#
loop_
_entity_poly.entity_id
_entity_poly.type
_entity_poly.pdbx_seq_one_letter_code
_entity_poly.pdbx_strand_id
1 'polypeptide(L)'
;MIYIDPAWQGDVEFYELIFGSWLTYIFLVLLFEKVLRAPLQEWKYILLTFLGCFAFWVNHYFQGADFYMVLLNAYSLCFFLAWYFVAVKHQQRGVLWKITATLCAIVFTIAFIGFEYIARIGVGAGIYEFWFMLGAAFGFVGIIFWRGPGKEAKIT
;
A
#
# COMPACT_ATOMS: atom_id res chain seq x y z
N MET A 1 29.93 0.88 3.74
CA MET A 1 28.71 0.19 4.21
C MET A 1 27.92 1.24 4.96
N ILE A 2 26.73 1.63 4.49
CA ILE A 2 25.93 2.64 5.19
C ILE A 2 25.46 2.00 6.49
N TYR A 3 25.96 2.51 7.62
CA TYR A 3 25.64 2.05 8.95
C TYR A 3 24.31 2.68 9.36
N ILE A 4 23.27 1.88 9.53
CA ILE A 4 22.02 2.30 10.14
C ILE A 4 22.22 2.12 11.64
N ASP A 5 21.89 3.14 12.44
CA ASP A 5 21.95 3.02 13.89
C ASP A 5 21.03 1.88 14.32
N PRO A 6 21.55 0.79 14.94
CA PRO A 6 20.73 -0.32 15.40
C PRO A 6 19.62 0.12 16.36
N ALA A 7 19.77 1.26 17.04
CA ALA A 7 18.73 1.82 17.89
C ALA A 7 17.53 2.38 17.11
N TRP A 8 17.67 2.62 15.81
CA TRP A 8 16.59 3.20 14.98
C TRP A 8 15.86 2.16 14.13
N GLN A 9 16.47 0.99 13.91
CA GLN A 9 15.88 -0.09 13.11
C GLN A 9 14.57 -0.58 13.75
N GLY A 10 13.51 -0.58 12.96
CA GLY A 10 12.19 -1.10 13.34
C GLY A 10 12.03 -2.58 13.03
N ASP A 11 10.97 -3.16 13.58
CA ASP A 11 10.74 -4.62 13.59
C ASP A 11 10.04 -5.16 12.33
N VAL A 12 10.07 -4.43 11.21
CA VAL A 12 9.32 -4.81 10.00
C VAL A 12 10.25 -5.45 8.99
N GLU A 13 9.99 -6.70 8.62
CA GLU A 13 10.87 -7.42 7.70
C GLU A 13 10.43 -7.28 6.24
N PHE A 14 11.39 -7.36 5.32
CA PHE A 14 11.13 -7.14 3.89
C PHE A 14 10.10 -8.11 3.28
N TYR A 15 10.05 -9.36 3.77
CA TYR A 15 9.07 -10.33 3.30
C TYR A 15 7.63 -9.91 3.66
N GLU A 16 7.44 -9.15 4.76
CA GLU A 16 6.13 -8.61 5.15
C GLU A 16 5.68 -7.59 4.11
N LEU A 17 6.56 -6.67 3.71
CA LEU A 17 6.28 -5.65 2.69
C LEU A 17 5.92 -6.29 1.35
N ILE A 18 6.74 -7.22 0.86
CA ILE A 18 6.52 -7.88 -0.43
C ILE A 18 5.17 -8.60 -0.43
N PHE A 19 4.86 -9.33 0.64
CA PHE A 19 3.62 -10.08 0.75
C PHE A 19 2.40 -9.15 0.88
N GLY A 20 2.51 -8.07 1.65
CA GLY A 20 1.45 -7.09 1.78
C GLY A 20 1.15 -6.34 0.48
N SER A 21 2.19 -5.99 -0.28
CA SER A 21 2.09 -5.09 -1.44
C SER A 21 1.13 -5.57 -2.55
N TRP A 22 1.17 -6.85 -2.92
CA TRP A 22 0.32 -7.36 -4.00
C TRP A 22 -1.16 -7.45 -3.57
N LEU A 23 -1.43 -7.83 -2.32
CA LEU A 23 -2.78 -7.82 -1.74
C LEU A 23 -3.33 -6.40 -1.61
N THR A 24 -2.49 -5.46 -1.18
CA THR A 24 -2.80 -4.03 -1.11
C THR A 24 -3.22 -3.48 -2.46
N TYR A 25 -2.50 -3.83 -3.53
CA TYR A 25 -2.86 -3.41 -4.88
C TYR A 25 -4.25 -3.94 -5.27
N ILE A 26 -4.54 -5.23 -5.04
CA ILE A 26 -5.86 -5.81 -5.32
C ILE A 26 -6.95 -5.10 -4.51
N PHE A 27 -6.71 -4.87 -3.22
CA PHE A 27 -7.63 -4.15 -2.35
C PHE A 27 -7.95 -2.76 -2.89
N LEU A 28 -6.93 -2.01 -3.30
CA LEU A 28 -7.08 -0.66 -3.85
C LEU A 28 -7.90 -0.65 -5.14
N VAL A 29 -7.66 -1.61 -6.04
CA VAL A 29 -8.45 -1.78 -7.26
C VAL A 29 -9.91 -2.05 -6.92
N LEU A 30 -10.19 -2.98 -6.01
CA LEU A 30 -11.56 -3.31 -5.60
C LEU A 30 -12.25 -2.12 -4.93
N LEU A 31 -11.53 -1.38 -4.08
CA LEU A 31 -12.03 -0.18 -3.42
C LEU A 31 -12.50 0.87 -4.44
N PHE A 32 -11.71 1.18 -5.46
CA PHE A 32 -12.09 2.19 -6.44
C PHE A 32 -13.07 1.67 -7.50
N GLU A 33 -12.86 0.47 -8.05
CA GLU A 33 -13.69 -0.05 -9.14
C GLU A 33 -15.04 -0.55 -8.64
N LYS A 34 -15.11 -1.18 -7.45
CA LYS A 34 -16.33 -1.83 -6.95
C LYS A 34 -17.04 -1.01 -5.88
N VAL A 35 -16.31 -0.52 -4.87
CA VAL A 35 -16.93 0.18 -3.73
C VAL A 35 -17.25 1.62 -4.08
N LEU A 36 -16.24 2.39 -4.47
CA LEU A 36 -16.38 3.82 -4.80
C LEU A 36 -16.97 4.06 -6.20
N ARG A 37 -16.96 3.03 -7.06
CA ARG A 37 -17.44 3.07 -8.45
C ARG A 37 -16.83 4.25 -9.23
N ALA A 38 -15.53 4.43 -9.07
CA ALA A 38 -14.73 5.47 -9.69
C ALA A 38 -13.38 4.86 -10.12
N PRO A 39 -13.37 4.05 -11.21
CA PRO A 39 -12.14 3.43 -11.68
C PRO A 39 -11.07 4.49 -11.96
N LEU A 40 -9.82 4.15 -11.66
CA LEU A 40 -8.67 5.00 -11.91
C LEU A 40 -7.89 4.46 -13.11
N GLN A 41 -7.05 5.32 -13.68
CA GLN A 41 -6.01 4.87 -14.62
C GLN A 41 -4.99 4.00 -13.87
N GLU A 42 -4.45 2.99 -14.56
CA GLU A 42 -3.63 1.94 -13.94
C GLU A 42 -2.41 2.48 -13.19
N TRP A 43 -1.71 3.45 -13.77
CA TRP A 43 -0.57 4.10 -13.12
C TRP A 43 -0.92 4.75 -11.78
N LYS A 44 -2.17 5.17 -11.56
CA LYS A 44 -2.61 5.73 -10.28
C LYS A 44 -2.69 4.66 -9.20
N TYR A 45 -3.17 3.46 -9.54
CA TYR A 45 -3.17 2.34 -8.61
C TYR A 45 -1.74 1.98 -8.19
N ILE A 46 -0.84 1.89 -9.17
CA ILE A 46 0.58 1.60 -8.94
C ILE A 46 1.22 2.66 -8.02
N LEU A 47 1.04 3.95 -8.33
CA LEU A 47 1.63 5.03 -7.52
C LEU A 47 1.08 5.07 -6.11
N LEU A 48 -0.23 4.87 -5.91
CA LEU A 48 -0.82 4.89 -4.57
C LEU A 48 -0.37 3.68 -3.74
N THR A 49 -0.26 2.49 -4.34
CA THR A 49 0.33 1.33 -3.67
C THR A 49 1.78 1.59 -3.30
N PHE A 50 2.57 2.12 -4.23
CA PHE A 50 3.98 2.46 -3.98
C PHE A 50 4.14 3.51 -2.88
N LEU A 51 3.31 4.55 -2.87
CA LEU A 51 3.29 5.54 -1.80
C LEU A 51 2.95 4.89 -0.45
N GLY A 52 2.00 3.95 -0.42
CA GLY A 52 1.71 3.14 0.78
C GLY A 52 2.93 2.38 1.30
N CYS A 53 3.73 1.78 0.40
CA CYS A 53 4.98 1.09 0.75
C CYS A 53 6.01 2.02 1.43
N PHE A 54 5.96 3.35 1.25
CA PHE A 54 6.89 4.24 1.96
C PHE A 54 6.65 4.28 3.47
N ALA A 55 5.45 3.91 3.96
CA ALA A 55 5.21 3.74 5.38
C ALA A 55 6.16 2.68 5.97
N PHE A 56 6.40 1.60 5.24
CA PHE A 56 7.38 0.59 5.62
C PHE A 56 8.77 1.21 5.78
N TRP A 57 9.17 2.13 4.89
CA TRP A 57 10.49 2.76 4.97
C TRP A 57 10.66 3.59 6.26
N VAL A 58 9.61 4.34 6.63
CA VAL A 58 9.57 5.11 7.87
C VAL A 58 9.64 4.19 9.09
N ASN A 59 8.85 3.12 9.11
CA ASN A 59 8.79 2.18 10.23
C ASN A 59 10.08 1.36 10.35
N HIS A 60 10.57 0.79 9.25
CA HIS A 60 11.71 -0.11 9.26
C HIS A 60 13.04 0.57 9.63
N TYR A 61 13.23 1.86 9.30
CA TYR A 61 14.51 2.53 9.55
C TYR A 61 14.50 3.59 10.64
N PHE A 62 13.33 4.07 11.05
CA PHE A 62 13.24 5.22 11.96
C PHE A 62 12.27 5.02 13.13
N GLN A 63 11.73 3.82 13.35
CA GLN A 63 10.76 3.59 14.43
C GLN A 63 11.33 3.88 15.82
N GLY A 64 12.63 3.65 16.03
CA GLY A 64 13.31 3.96 17.29
C GLY A 64 13.88 5.38 17.40
N ALA A 65 13.75 6.22 16.37
CA ALA A 65 14.38 7.54 16.35
C ALA A 65 13.56 8.60 17.11
N ASP A 66 14.22 9.57 17.75
CA ASP A 66 13.55 10.65 18.50
C ASP A 66 12.56 11.46 17.65
N PHE A 67 12.83 11.58 16.35
CA PHE A 67 11.99 12.31 15.39
C PHE A 67 10.93 11.42 14.72
N TYR A 68 10.81 10.15 15.10
CA TYR A 68 9.92 9.17 14.46
C TYR A 68 8.49 9.68 14.31
N MET A 69 7.89 10.19 15.39
CA MET A 69 6.51 10.68 15.37
C MET A 69 6.33 11.88 14.44
N VAL A 70 7.33 12.75 14.32
CA VAL A 70 7.28 13.88 13.39
C VAL A 70 7.34 13.37 11.95
N LEU A 71 8.25 12.44 11.65
CA LEU A 71 8.39 11.84 10.33
C LEU A 71 7.13 11.07 9.92
N LEU A 72 6.56 10.27 10.82
CA LEU A 72 5.35 9.49 10.59
C LEU A 72 4.14 10.39 10.32
N ASN A 73 3.98 11.47 11.08
CA ASN A 73 2.90 12.44 10.86
C ASN A 73 3.07 13.21 9.55
N ALA A 74 4.30 13.63 9.22
CA ALA A 74 4.61 14.30 7.96
C ALA A 74 4.33 13.39 6.77
N TYR A 75 4.79 12.14 6.82
CA TYR A 75 4.49 11.13 5.81
C TYR A 75 2.98 10.92 5.65
N SER A 76 2.25 10.78 6.76
CA SER A 76 0.80 10.57 6.75
C SER A 76 0.08 11.74 6.05
N LEU A 77 0.44 12.98 6.39
CA LEU A 77 -0.13 14.16 5.75
C LEU A 77 0.16 14.19 4.23
N CYS A 78 1.41 13.93 3.84
CA CYS A 78 1.81 13.86 2.44
C CYS A 78 1.04 12.76 1.69
N PHE A 79 0.86 11.58 2.30
CA PHE A 79 0.09 10.48 1.73
C PHE A 79 -1.38 10.86 1.51
N PHE A 80 -2.02 11.49 2.49
CA PHE A 80 -3.40 11.96 2.37
C PHE A 80 -3.58 13.01 1.27
N LEU A 81 -2.66 13.96 1.16
CA LEU A 81 -2.69 14.97 0.11
C LEU A 81 -2.51 14.31 -1.27
N ALA A 82 -1.51 13.44 -1.42
CA ALA A 82 -1.26 12.71 -2.66
C ALA A 82 -2.50 11.88 -3.07
N TRP A 83 -3.09 11.15 -2.12
CA TRP A 83 -4.33 10.40 -2.34
C TRP A 83 -5.46 11.28 -2.89
N TYR A 84 -5.71 12.42 -2.24
CA TYR A 84 -6.76 13.34 -2.67
C TYR A 84 -6.49 13.87 -4.09
N PHE A 85 -5.28 14.34 -4.38
CA PHE A 85 -4.96 14.93 -5.68
C PHE A 85 -4.95 13.90 -6.82
N VAL A 86 -4.42 12.70 -6.57
CA VAL A 86 -4.29 11.66 -7.60
C VAL A 86 -5.62 10.97 -7.88
N ALA A 87 -6.37 10.61 -6.83
CA ALA A 87 -7.52 9.71 -6.94
C ALA A 87 -8.89 10.40 -6.87
N VAL A 88 -9.00 11.50 -6.11
CA VAL A 88 -10.32 12.04 -5.69
C VAL A 88 -10.66 13.38 -6.35
N LYS A 89 -9.73 14.34 -6.38
CA LYS A 89 -9.99 15.74 -6.75
C LYS A 89 -10.75 15.90 -8.07
N HIS A 90 -10.29 15.17 -9.09
CA HIS A 90 -10.78 15.27 -10.47
C HIS A 90 -12.04 14.44 -10.76
N GLN A 91 -12.58 13.72 -9.76
CA GLN A 91 -13.80 12.96 -9.91
C GLN A 91 -15.02 13.89 -9.92
N GLN A 92 -15.93 13.68 -10.88
CA GLN A 92 -17.20 14.41 -11.00
C GLN A 92 -18.23 13.86 -10.00
N ARG A 93 -17.94 14.02 -8.71
CA ARG A 93 -18.72 13.51 -7.58
C ARG A 93 -18.96 14.61 -6.54
N GLY A 94 -20.01 14.46 -5.74
CA GLY A 94 -20.36 15.41 -4.69
C GLY A 94 -19.32 15.48 -3.57
N VAL A 95 -19.38 16.55 -2.77
CA VAL A 95 -18.44 16.83 -1.67
C VAL A 95 -18.39 15.68 -0.66
N LEU A 96 -19.55 15.16 -0.25
CA LEU A 96 -19.61 14.03 0.70
C LEU A 96 -18.86 12.81 0.17
N TRP A 97 -19.05 12.48 -1.11
CA TRP A 97 -18.32 11.38 -1.74
C TRP A 97 -16.81 11.64 -1.73
N LYS A 98 -16.35 12.86 -2.00
CA LYS A 98 -14.93 13.20 -1.97
C LYS A 98 -14.34 13.08 -0.56
N ILE A 99 -15.08 13.49 0.46
CA ILE A 99 -14.68 13.30 1.86
C ILE A 99 -14.55 11.81 2.16
N THR A 100 -15.58 11.00 1.89
CA THR A 100 -15.55 9.55 2.11
C THR A 100 -14.43 8.87 1.34
N ALA A 101 -14.26 9.18 0.05
CA ALA A 101 -13.21 8.62 -0.79
C ALA A 101 -11.80 9.04 -0.32
N THR A 102 -11.65 10.19 0.32
CA THR A 102 -10.38 10.61 0.93
C THR A 102 -10.11 9.87 2.23
N LEU A 103 -11.13 9.68 3.08
CA LEU A 103 -11.02 8.89 4.32
C LEU A 103 -10.73 7.42 4.04
N CYS A 104 -11.05 6.91 2.86
CA CYS A 104 -10.63 5.59 2.42
C CYS A 104 -9.10 5.40 2.37
N ALA A 105 -8.30 6.47 2.38
CA ALA A 105 -6.85 6.38 2.59
C ALA A 105 -6.50 5.71 3.93
N ILE A 106 -7.29 5.95 4.99
CA ILE A 106 -7.11 5.29 6.30
C ILE A 106 -7.40 3.80 6.19
N VAL A 107 -8.52 3.46 5.54
CA VAL A 107 -8.93 2.07 5.35
C VAL A 107 -7.89 1.31 4.54
N PHE A 108 -7.34 1.96 3.50
CA PHE A 108 -6.23 1.43 2.72
C PHE A 108 -4.99 1.17 3.59
N THR A 109 -4.60 2.12 4.45
CA THR A 109 -3.45 1.93 5.36
C THR A 109 -3.68 0.77 6.33
N ILE A 110 -4.88 0.65 6.91
CA ILE A 110 -5.24 -0.47 7.80
C ILE A 110 -5.16 -1.80 7.04
N ALA A 111 -5.68 -1.85 5.82
CA ALA A 111 -5.61 -3.05 4.99
C ALA A 111 -4.15 -3.43 4.68
N PHE A 112 -3.31 -2.45 4.33
CA PHE A 112 -1.89 -2.66 4.05
C PHE A 112 -1.20 -3.30 5.26
N ILE A 113 -1.28 -2.65 6.43
CA ILE A 113 -0.67 -3.15 7.68
C ILE A 113 -1.22 -4.54 8.01
N GLY A 114 -2.52 -4.77 7.81
CA GLY A 114 -3.14 -6.07 8.01
C GLY A 114 -2.52 -7.16 7.12
N PHE A 115 -2.25 -6.87 5.84
CA PHE A 115 -1.63 -7.83 4.94
C PHE A 115 -0.16 -8.11 5.28
N GLU A 116 0.60 -7.11 5.71
CA GLU A 116 1.96 -7.31 6.25
C GLU A 116 1.91 -8.20 7.50
N TYR A 117 0.97 -7.94 8.40
CA TYR A 117 0.83 -8.66 9.66
C TYR A 117 0.44 -10.15 9.46
N ILE A 118 -0.25 -10.49 8.37
CA ILE A 118 -0.50 -11.91 8.01
C ILE A 118 0.83 -12.66 7.82
N ALA A 119 1.78 -12.05 7.10
CA ALA A 119 3.10 -12.67 6.90
C ALA A 119 3.87 -12.77 8.22
N ARG A 120 3.85 -11.71 9.02
CA ARG A 120 4.47 -11.68 10.34
C ARG A 120 3.95 -12.78 11.26
N ILE A 121 2.62 -12.93 11.36
CA ILE A 121 2.00 -13.99 12.17
C ILE A 121 2.43 -15.37 11.67
N GLY A 122 2.42 -15.60 10.36
CA GLY A 122 2.78 -16.90 9.80
C GLY A 122 4.23 -17.28 10.07
N VAL A 123 5.16 -16.33 9.92
CA VAL A 123 6.57 -16.55 10.28
C VAL A 123 6.74 -16.78 11.77
N GLY A 124 6.05 -15.99 12.61
CA GLY A 124 6.00 -16.20 14.06
C GLY A 124 5.42 -17.58 14.47
N ALA A 125 4.59 -18.18 13.62
CA ALA A 125 4.04 -19.52 13.80
C ALA A 125 4.95 -20.63 13.21
N GLY A 126 6.13 -20.29 12.69
CA GLY A 126 7.12 -21.25 12.17
C GLY A 126 7.02 -21.51 10.65
N ILE A 127 6.19 -20.77 9.91
CA ILE A 127 6.19 -20.85 8.44
C ILE A 127 7.42 -20.12 7.90
N TYR A 128 8.22 -20.78 7.07
CA TYR A 128 9.37 -20.13 6.46
C TYR A 128 8.97 -18.95 5.58
N GLU A 129 9.71 -17.85 5.69
CA GLU A 129 9.59 -16.63 4.86
C GLU A 129 9.53 -16.94 3.36
N PHE A 130 10.23 -18.00 2.94
CA PHE A 130 10.22 -18.53 1.58
C PHE A 130 8.80 -18.69 1.02
N TRP A 131 7.84 -19.18 1.81
CA TRP A 131 6.47 -19.41 1.35
C TRP A 131 5.70 -18.12 1.14
N PHE A 132 5.95 -17.08 1.95
CA PHE A 132 5.37 -15.76 1.75
C PHE A 132 5.93 -15.09 0.50
N MET A 133 7.25 -15.21 0.30
CA MET A 133 7.93 -14.69 -0.90
C MET A 133 7.46 -15.40 -2.17
N LEU A 134 7.33 -16.73 -2.14
CA LEU A 134 6.82 -17.52 -3.26
C LEU A 134 5.35 -17.18 -3.55
N GLY A 135 4.52 -17.06 -2.51
CA GLY A 135 3.12 -16.65 -2.63
C GLY A 135 2.98 -15.26 -3.26
N ALA A 136 3.80 -14.30 -2.82
CA ALA A 136 3.82 -12.97 -3.41
C ALA A 136 4.26 -12.97 -4.88
N ALA A 137 5.27 -13.77 -5.24
CA ALA A 137 5.69 -13.92 -6.64
C ALA A 137 4.54 -14.39 -7.54
N PHE A 138 3.81 -15.43 -7.13
CA PHE A 138 2.61 -15.87 -7.84
C PHE A 138 1.48 -14.82 -7.82
N GLY A 139 1.32 -14.11 -6.71
CA GLY A 139 0.36 -13.02 -6.57
C GLY A 139 0.59 -11.89 -7.59
N PHE A 140 1.83 -11.43 -7.74
CA PHE A 140 2.20 -10.43 -8.75
C PHE A 140 1.99 -10.93 -10.17
N VAL A 141 2.36 -12.17 -10.48
CA VAL A 141 2.08 -12.79 -11.78
C VAL A 141 0.57 -12.82 -12.05
N GLY A 142 -0.24 -13.17 -11.05
CA GLY A 142 -1.69 -13.13 -11.11
C GLY A 142 -2.24 -11.73 -11.40
N ILE A 143 -1.68 -10.69 -10.78
CA ILE A 143 -2.02 -9.29 -11.06
C ILE A 143 -1.72 -8.93 -12.52
N ILE A 144 -0.55 -9.32 -13.05
CA ILE A 144 -0.18 -9.07 -14.44
C ILE A 144 -1.20 -9.70 -15.39
N PHE A 145 -1.60 -10.95 -15.15
CA PHE A 145 -2.63 -11.60 -15.98
C PHE A 145 -4.01 -10.95 -15.84
N TRP A 146 -4.38 -10.49 -14.64
CA TRP A 146 -5.67 -9.84 -14.39
C TRP A 146 -5.77 -8.42 -14.96
N ARG A 147 -4.66 -7.68 -14.95
CA ARG A 147 -4.59 -6.24 -15.29
C ARG A 147 -3.90 -5.96 -16.63
N GLY A 148 -3.31 -6.99 -17.24
CA GLY A 148 -2.63 -6.90 -18.52
C GLY A 148 -3.53 -6.42 -19.68
N PRO A 149 -2.97 -6.30 -20.90
CA PRO A 149 -3.45 -5.47 -22.01
C PRO A 149 -4.90 -5.70 -22.50
N GLY A 150 -5.61 -6.71 -21.99
CA GLY A 150 -7.03 -6.93 -22.29
C GLY A 150 -8.00 -5.86 -21.75
N LYS A 151 -7.57 -4.93 -20.88
CA LYS A 151 -8.44 -3.85 -20.34
C LYS A 151 -8.19 -2.45 -20.91
N GLU A 152 -6.99 -2.17 -21.44
CA GLU A 152 -6.67 -0.84 -21.97
C GLU A 152 -7.31 -0.58 -23.34
N ALA A 153 -7.55 -1.62 -24.14
CA ALA A 153 -8.12 -1.51 -25.49
C ALA A 153 -9.63 -1.15 -25.55
N LYS A 154 -10.28 -0.82 -24.43
CA LYS A 154 -11.73 -0.52 -24.37
C LYS A 154 -12.07 0.92 -23.96
N ILE A 155 -11.08 1.78 -23.74
CA ILE A 155 -11.29 3.16 -23.26
C ILE A 155 -10.63 4.21 -24.18
N THR A 156 -10.40 3.86 -25.44
CA THR A 156 -10.09 4.82 -26.52
C THR A 156 -11.19 4.80 -27.55
#